data_AF-A0A536GLG4-F1
#
_entry.id   AF-A0A536GLG4-F1
#
_cell.length_a   1.000
_cell.length_b   1.000
_cell.length_c   1.000
_cell.angle_alpha   90.00
_cell.angle_beta   90.00
_cell.angle_gamma   90.00
#
_symmetry.space_group_name_H-M   'P 1'
#
loop_
_entity.id
_entity.type
_entity.pdbx_description
1 polymer ?
#
loop_
_entity_poly.entity_id
_entity_poly.type
_entity_poly.pdbx_seq_one_letter_code
_entity_poly.pdbx_strand_id
1 'polypeptide(L)'
;MRASRSSSPTPPRPSARTSTGSPASSSPRAGSHDRRSRPVVASETVADGRPIGVFDSGVGGLTVLREILRRTPGESTIYLGDNLRAPYGTRPDEEVRAFSIEALDELAARDVKAIVVACNTSTAVALGDFRRRYDLPILGVVRPGAVTAALTTRNRRVGVIATPATVRSHAYFNAIKDENPAVEVYEHATPAFVPLVEAGRLTGPEVEREVADSLAPLLGERDAAGDFVFPLPASARIDTLLLGCTHYPLLRAVIASVAGDGVAIVDSATATASALVELLAINGLEAPLGADATAGTTADGRGAEPPTHVQLTTGDVDTFRAVAERIFGEAFSDVASVEVAAVPS
;
A
#
# COMPACT_ATOMS: atom_id res chain seq x y z
N MET A 1 -41.37 -55.45 0.59
CA MET A 1 -42.50 -54.69 0.00
C MET A 1 -41.92 -53.70 -1.02
N ARG A 2 -42.57 -53.65 -2.20
CA ARG A 2 -42.37 -52.83 -3.44
C ARG A 2 -41.62 -51.49 -3.24
N ALA A 3 -40.57 -51.11 -4.00
CA ALA A 3 -40.37 -50.94 -5.45
C ALA A 3 -41.16 -49.77 -6.09
N SER A 4 -40.45 -48.72 -6.53
CA SER A 4 -40.70 -48.03 -7.82
C SER A 4 -39.58 -47.05 -8.21
N ARG A 5 -39.09 -47.21 -9.44
CA ARG A 5 -38.20 -46.34 -10.22
C ARG A 5 -39.02 -45.35 -11.07
N SER A 6 -38.44 -44.20 -11.45
CA SER A 6 -38.63 -43.53 -12.77
C SER A 6 -37.68 -42.31 -12.82
N SER A 7 -36.62 -42.20 -13.63
CA SER A 7 -36.48 -42.01 -15.09
C SER A 7 -37.15 -40.77 -15.69
N SER A 8 -36.31 -39.92 -16.30
CA SER A 8 -36.48 -38.60 -16.95
C SER A 8 -37.31 -38.60 -18.24
N PRO A 9 -37.58 -37.41 -18.85
CA PRO A 9 -36.89 -37.07 -20.10
C PRO A 9 -36.66 -35.55 -20.40
N THR A 10 -35.61 -35.25 -21.17
CA THR A 10 -35.34 -34.00 -21.92
C THR A 10 -35.96 -34.07 -23.32
N PRO A 11 -36.44 -32.97 -23.94
CA PRO A 11 -35.92 -32.52 -25.28
C PRO A 11 -36.18 -31.01 -25.59
N PRO A 12 -35.98 -30.48 -26.82
CA PRO A 12 -34.87 -30.62 -27.79
C PRO A 12 -34.29 -29.25 -28.26
N ARG A 13 -33.14 -29.29 -28.96
CA ARG A 13 -32.63 -28.21 -29.83
C ARG A 13 -33.28 -28.27 -31.22
N PRO A 14 -33.45 -27.14 -31.95
CA PRO A 14 -33.68 -27.16 -33.38
C PRO A 14 -32.40 -26.94 -34.19
N SER A 15 -32.41 -27.58 -35.36
CA SER A 15 -31.34 -27.81 -36.33
C SER A 15 -31.20 -26.71 -37.39
N ALA A 16 -30.05 -26.76 -38.07
CA ALA A 16 -29.66 -25.99 -39.24
C ALA A 16 -30.68 -26.01 -40.41
N ARG A 17 -30.67 -24.91 -41.18
CA ARG A 17 -31.13 -24.87 -42.58
C ARG A 17 -29.97 -24.47 -43.49
N THR A 18 -29.94 -25.15 -44.63
CA THR A 18 -28.96 -25.09 -45.72
C THR A 18 -29.41 -24.16 -46.86
N SER A 19 -28.42 -23.80 -47.69
CA SER A 19 -28.53 -23.42 -49.12
C SER A 19 -29.01 -21.98 -49.40
N THR A 20 -28.50 -21.20 -50.36
CA THR A 20 -27.81 -21.42 -51.64
C THR A 20 -27.15 -20.10 -52.10
N GLY A 21 -26.06 -20.16 -52.88
CA GLY A 21 -25.74 -19.11 -53.87
C GLY A 21 -24.28 -18.64 -53.95
N SER A 22 -23.50 -19.27 -54.83
CA SER A 22 -22.41 -18.62 -55.61
C SER A 22 -23.00 -18.26 -56.99
N PRO A 23 -22.51 -17.27 -57.77
CA PRO A 23 -21.11 -17.03 -58.19
C PRO A 23 -20.72 -15.53 -58.06
N ALA A 24 -19.54 -14.99 -58.36
CA ALA A 24 -18.60 -15.26 -59.43
C ALA A 24 -17.22 -14.63 -59.11
N SER A 25 -16.23 -15.13 -59.85
CA SER A 25 -14.83 -14.71 -59.95
C SER A 25 -14.63 -13.26 -60.43
N SER A 26 -13.67 -12.55 -59.82
CA SER A 26 -12.73 -11.67 -60.53
C SER A 26 -11.56 -11.28 -59.61
N SER A 27 -10.37 -11.77 -59.93
CA SER A 27 -9.11 -11.12 -59.53
C SER A 27 -8.96 -9.82 -60.35
N PRO A 28 -8.43 -8.73 -59.76
CA PRO A 28 -7.09 -8.35 -60.19
C PRO A 28 -6.19 -7.75 -59.10
N ARG A 29 -4.93 -8.17 -59.20
CA ARG A 29 -3.69 -7.38 -59.08
C ARG A 29 -3.31 -6.74 -57.75
N ALA A 30 -2.15 -7.20 -57.28
CA ALA A 30 -1.28 -6.55 -56.31
C ALA A 30 -1.02 -5.08 -56.68
N GLY A 31 -1.43 -4.19 -55.77
CA GLY A 31 -1.00 -2.80 -55.70
C GLY A 31 -0.15 -2.61 -54.46
N SER A 32 1.10 -2.21 -54.65
CA SER A 32 2.03 -1.80 -53.60
C SER A 32 1.49 -0.56 -52.89
N HIS A 33 0.96 -0.73 -51.69
CA HIS A 33 0.70 0.38 -50.78
C HIS A 33 1.89 0.54 -49.84
N ASP A 34 2.72 1.51 -50.19
CA ASP A 34 3.67 2.20 -49.32
C ASP A 34 2.94 2.68 -48.05
N ARG A 35 2.92 1.84 -47.02
CA ARG A 35 2.51 2.22 -45.67
C ARG A 35 3.63 3.07 -45.10
N ARG A 36 3.62 4.37 -45.43
CA ARG A 36 4.31 5.36 -44.62
C ARG A 36 3.66 5.34 -43.24
N SER A 37 4.29 4.63 -42.33
CA SER A 37 4.08 4.73 -40.89
C SER A 37 4.20 6.20 -40.51
N ARG A 38 3.06 6.85 -40.24
CA ARG A 38 3.05 8.12 -39.53
C ARG A 38 3.75 7.86 -38.19
N PRO A 39 4.75 8.67 -37.79
CA PRO A 39 5.32 8.52 -36.47
C PRO A 39 4.19 8.75 -35.47
N VAL A 40 4.03 7.80 -34.55
CA VAL A 40 3.28 8.04 -33.32
C VAL A 40 4.04 9.17 -32.63
N VAL A 41 3.46 10.38 -32.64
CA VAL A 41 4.01 11.50 -31.88
C VAL A 41 3.92 11.05 -30.43
N ALA A 42 5.08 10.74 -29.84
CA ALA A 42 5.17 10.56 -28.41
C ALA A 42 4.59 11.84 -27.79
N SER A 43 3.52 11.69 -27.01
CA SER A 43 3.03 12.77 -26.16
C SER A 43 4.23 13.25 -25.37
N GLU A 44 4.64 14.50 -25.53
CA GLU A 44 5.58 15.13 -24.60
C GLU A 44 4.91 15.06 -23.23
N THR A 45 5.30 14.08 -22.42
CA THR A 45 4.94 14.01 -21.01
C THR A 45 5.59 15.23 -20.37
N VAL A 46 4.79 16.27 -20.15
CA VAL A 46 5.21 17.47 -19.43
C VAL A 46 5.53 17.01 -18.02
N ALA A 47 6.81 17.03 -17.67
CA ALA A 47 7.25 16.58 -16.38
C ALA A 47 6.74 17.51 -15.28
N ASP A 48 6.36 16.95 -14.12
CA ASP A 48 5.72 17.66 -13.03
C ASP A 48 6.66 17.78 -11.83
N GLY A 49 7.26 18.96 -11.64
CA GLY A 49 8.21 19.22 -10.54
C GLY A 49 7.57 19.39 -9.16
N ARG A 50 6.24 19.37 -9.04
CA ARG A 50 5.55 19.51 -7.75
C ARG A 50 5.82 18.32 -6.83
N PRO A 51 5.84 18.52 -5.50
CA PRO A 51 6.15 17.45 -4.56
C PRO A 51 5.02 16.43 -4.42
N ILE A 52 5.38 15.25 -3.93
CA ILE A 52 4.44 14.22 -3.46
C ILE A 52 4.13 14.50 -1.98
N GLY A 53 2.85 14.64 -1.65
CA GLY A 53 2.39 14.73 -0.27
C GLY A 53 2.38 13.34 0.38
N VAL A 54 2.90 13.21 1.60
CA VAL A 54 2.88 11.95 2.36
C VAL A 54 2.29 12.24 3.74
N PHE A 55 1.17 11.60 4.07
CA PHE A 55 0.47 11.80 5.32
C PHE A 55 0.52 10.57 6.23
N ASP A 56 0.84 10.77 7.51
CA ASP A 56 0.68 9.76 8.55
C ASP A 56 0.15 10.35 9.87
N SER A 57 -0.36 9.49 10.75
CA SER A 57 -0.78 9.92 12.09
C SER A 57 0.39 10.32 12.99
N GLY A 58 1.64 10.03 12.62
CA GLY A 58 2.80 10.41 13.43
C GLY A 58 4.13 10.13 12.73
N VAL A 59 5.10 9.57 13.45
CA VAL A 59 6.44 9.24 12.93
C VAL A 59 6.49 7.91 12.16
N GLY A 60 5.50 7.03 12.34
CA GLY A 60 5.52 5.69 11.76
C GLY A 60 5.61 5.72 10.24
N GLY A 61 4.87 6.64 9.61
CA GLY A 61 4.85 6.82 8.15
C GLY A 61 6.19 7.15 7.49
N LEU A 62 7.20 7.52 8.28
CA LEU A 62 8.57 7.67 7.78
C LEU A 62 9.14 6.36 7.19
N THR A 63 8.62 5.18 7.58
CA THR A 63 8.94 3.90 6.90
C THR A 63 8.49 3.92 5.44
N VAL A 64 7.29 4.43 5.17
CA VAL A 64 6.73 4.55 3.82
C VAL A 64 7.48 5.62 3.04
N LEU A 65 7.75 6.78 3.67
CA LEU A 65 8.53 7.85 3.05
C LEU A 65 9.91 7.36 2.63
N ARG A 66 10.63 6.61 3.50
CA ARG A 66 11.95 6.05 3.18
C ARG A 66 11.92 5.17 1.93
N GLU A 67 10.90 4.33 1.79
CA GLU A 67 10.73 3.47 0.60
C GLU A 67 10.36 4.27 -0.66
N ILE A 68 9.57 5.34 -0.52
CA ILE A 68 9.29 6.29 -1.61
C ILE A 68 10.60 6.92 -2.08
N LEU A 69 11.36 7.57 -1.20
CA LEU A 69 12.64 8.22 -1.53
C LEU A 69 13.61 7.27 -2.23
N ARG A 70 13.68 6.01 -1.77
CA ARG A 70 14.54 4.98 -2.37
C ARG A 70 14.12 4.62 -3.80
N ARG A 71 12.83 4.62 -4.10
CA ARG A 71 12.28 4.20 -5.40
C ARG A 71 12.09 5.36 -6.38
N THR A 72 11.92 6.57 -5.87
CA THR A 72 11.69 7.78 -6.65
C THR A 72 12.70 8.87 -6.28
N PRO A 73 14.01 8.65 -6.51
CA PRO A 73 15.06 9.57 -6.06
C PRO A 73 15.03 10.95 -6.73
N GLY A 74 14.28 11.12 -7.83
CA GLY A 74 14.08 12.42 -8.48
C GLY A 74 12.87 13.20 -7.97
N GLU A 75 12.09 12.65 -7.05
CA GLU A 75 10.84 13.24 -6.59
C GLU A 75 11.02 14.07 -5.32
N SER A 76 10.49 15.30 -5.31
CA SER A 76 10.36 16.09 -4.08
C SER A 76 9.22 15.58 -3.21
N THR A 77 9.30 15.72 -1.89
CA THR A 77 8.28 15.22 -0.96
C THR A 77 7.97 16.21 0.14
N ILE A 78 6.69 16.32 0.51
CA ILE A 78 6.25 16.97 1.74
C ILE A 78 5.59 15.92 2.62
N TYR A 79 6.21 15.61 3.76
CA TYR A 79 5.63 14.72 4.76
C TYR A 79 4.86 15.51 5.80
N LEU A 80 3.71 15.01 6.26
CA LEU A 80 2.98 15.55 7.40
C LEU A 80 2.62 14.43 8.37
N GLY A 81 3.19 14.50 9.57
CA GLY A 81 2.85 13.65 10.71
C GLY A 81 1.91 14.37 11.69
N ASP A 82 0.74 13.80 11.95
CA ASP A 82 -0.21 14.38 12.90
C ASP A 82 0.06 13.98 14.37
N ASN A 83 1.29 14.21 14.81
CA ASN A 83 1.79 13.75 16.10
C ASN A 83 1.00 14.30 17.31
N LEU A 84 0.39 15.48 17.20
CA LEU A 84 -0.41 16.06 18.29
C LEU A 84 -1.65 15.21 18.61
N ARG A 85 -2.18 14.49 17.63
CA ARG A 85 -3.41 13.69 17.75
C ARG A 85 -3.15 12.19 17.57
N ALA A 86 -1.89 11.77 17.49
CA ALA A 86 -1.50 10.38 17.58
C ALA A 86 -1.93 9.75 18.93
N PRO A 87 -2.05 8.41 19.02
CA PRO A 87 -2.14 7.47 17.93
C PRO A 87 -3.58 7.37 17.37
N TYR A 88 -3.72 7.14 16.07
CA TYR A 88 -5.05 6.94 15.46
C TYR A 88 -5.60 5.53 15.68
N GLY A 89 -4.73 4.54 15.89
CA GLY A 89 -5.08 3.11 15.89
C GLY A 89 -6.10 2.66 16.94
N THR A 90 -6.36 3.47 17.97
CA THR A 90 -7.33 3.19 19.05
C THR A 90 -8.49 4.17 19.07
N ARG A 91 -8.51 5.18 18.19
CA ARG A 91 -9.54 6.22 18.14
C ARG A 91 -10.81 5.74 17.40
N PRO A 92 -11.96 6.41 17.61
CA PRO A 92 -13.16 6.23 16.81
C PRO A 92 -12.93 6.58 15.33
N ASP A 93 -13.65 5.90 14.44
CA ASP A 93 -13.50 6.04 12.99
C ASP A 93 -13.86 7.45 12.48
N GLU A 94 -14.85 8.10 13.11
CA GLU A 94 -15.24 9.48 12.78
C GLU A 94 -14.13 10.49 13.08
N GLU A 95 -13.42 10.30 14.19
CA GLU A 95 -12.34 11.17 14.64
C GLU A 95 -11.10 10.99 13.75
N VAL A 96 -10.74 9.73 13.45
CA VAL A 96 -9.68 9.41 12.49
C VAL A 96 -9.95 10.05 11.13
N ARG A 97 -11.19 9.98 10.65
CA ARG A 97 -11.61 10.60 9.39
C ARG A 97 -11.47 12.11 9.43
N ALA A 98 -12.00 12.77 10.47
CA ALA A 98 -11.93 14.22 10.61
C ALA A 98 -10.47 14.71 10.63
N PHE A 99 -9.65 14.15 11.51
CA PHE A 99 -8.24 14.56 11.62
C PHE A 99 -7.44 14.31 10.35
N SER A 100 -7.71 13.20 9.67
CA SER A 100 -7.06 12.90 8.38
C SER A 100 -7.46 13.93 7.31
N ILE A 101 -8.73 14.33 7.24
CA ILE A 101 -9.18 15.36 6.27
C ILE A 101 -8.48 16.68 6.53
N GLU A 102 -8.36 17.11 7.78
CA GLU A 102 -7.68 18.36 8.14
C GLU A 102 -6.20 18.36 7.73
N ALA A 103 -5.52 17.24 7.95
CA ALA A 103 -4.13 17.08 7.53
C ALA A 103 -3.97 16.99 6.01
N LEU A 104 -4.89 16.30 5.31
CA LEU A 104 -4.85 16.21 3.86
C LEU A 104 -5.21 17.54 3.20
N ASP A 105 -6.09 18.35 3.78
CA ASP A 105 -6.40 19.70 3.31
C ASP A 105 -5.15 20.59 3.37
N GLU A 106 -4.39 20.51 4.47
CA GLU A 106 -3.12 21.23 4.62
C GLU A 106 -2.05 20.77 3.60
N LEU A 107 -1.95 19.46 3.33
CA LEU A 107 -1.05 18.95 2.28
C LEU A 107 -1.49 19.38 0.89
N ALA A 108 -2.79 19.31 0.59
CA ALA A 108 -3.34 19.70 -0.71
C ALA A 108 -3.12 21.20 -1.01
N ALA A 109 -3.20 22.04 0.03
CA ALA A 109 -2.91 23.47 -0.08
C ALA A 109 -1.46 23.81 -0.45
N ARG A 110 -0.53 22.84 -0.34
CA ARG A 110 0.90 23.00 -0.63
C ARG A 110 1.29 22.61 -2.07
N ASP A 111 0.32 22.59 -2.98
CA ASP A 111 0.48 22.29 -4.41
C ASP A 111 1.23 20.97 -4.67
N VAL A 112 0.78 19.91 -4.00
CA VAL A 112 1.29 18.54 -4.23
C VAL A 112 0.63 17.92 -5.47
N LYS A 113 1.38 17.12 -6.23
CA LYS A 113 0.86 16.44 -7.44
C LYS A 113 0.12 15.13 -7.16
N ALA A 114 0.43 14.50 -6.03
CA ALA A 114 -0.20 13.27 -5.56
C ALA A 114 -0.09 13.21 -4.03
N ILE A 115 -1.02 12.51 -3.36
CA ILE A 115 -0.94 12.25 -1.93
C ILE A 115 -0.88 10.75 -1.66
N VAL A 116 0.11 10.35 -0.86
CA VAL A 116 0.20 9.02 -0.24
C VAL A 116 -0.28 9.10 1.20
N VAL A 117 -1.37 8.41 1.50
CA VAL A 117 -1.86 8.18 2.86
C VAL A 117 -1.09 7.00 3.45
N ALA A 118 0.05 7.29 4.09
CA ALA A 118 0.92 6.30 4.69
C ALA A 118 0.28 5.62 5.92
N CYS A 119 -0.57 6.34 6.68
CA CYS A 119 -1.24 5.75 7.83
C CYS A 119 -2.20 4.64 7.40
N ASN A 120 -1.94 3.43 7.89
CA ASN A 120 -2.80 2.26 7.65
C ASN A 120 -4.20 2.49 8.21
N THR A 121 -4.29 3.05 9.42
CA THR A 121 -5.57 3.34 10.08
C THR A 121 -6.40 4.36 9.27
N SER A 122 -5.80 5.48 8.85
CA SER A 122 -6.50 6.48 8.03
C SER A 122 -6.93 5.92 6.67
N THR A 123 -6.05 5.14 6.02
CA THR A 123 -6.38 4.48 4.77
C THR A 123 -7.56 3.53 4.93
N ALA A 124 -7.55 2.72 5.98
CA ALA A 124 -8.55 1.70 6.25
C ALA A 124 -9.93 2.32 6.53
N VAL A 125 -9.96 3.46 7.21
CA VAL A 125 -11.20 4.13 7.64
C VAL A 125 -11.80 5.06 6.58
N ALA A 126 -10.97 5.79 5.82
CA ALA A 126 -11.45 6.97 5.10
C ALA A 126 -10.86 7.18 3.69
N LEU A 127 -10.13 6.21 3.10
CA LEU A 127 -9.55 6.38 1.75
C LEU A 127 -10.58 6.76 0.67
N GLY A 128 -11.79 6.20 0.75
CA GLY A 128 -12.87 6.51 -0.19
C GLY A 128 -13.33 7.97 -0.13
N ASP A 129 -13.26 8.59 1.04
CA ASP A 129 -13.63 9.99 1.26
C ASP A 129 -12.59 10.93 0.68
N PHE A 130 -11.31 10.62 0.91
CA PHE A 130 -10.20 11.40 0.35
C PHE A 130 -10.29 11.42 -1.17
N ARG A 131 -10.53 10.26 -1.80
CA ARG A 131 -10.67 10.15 -3.27
C ARG A 131 -11.88 10.90 -3.84
N ARG A 132 -12.93 11.16 -3.05
CA ARG A 132 -14.06 11.98 -3.47
C ARG A 132 -13.83 13.47 -3.25
N ARG A 133 -12.95 13.82 -2.30
CA ARG A 133 -12.71 15.21 -1.88
C ARG A 133 -11.66 15.93 -2.72
N TYR A 134 -10.60 15.23 -3.15
CA TYR A 134 -9.46 15.86 -3.82
C TYR A 134 -9.39 15.51 -5.31
N ASP A 135 -9.11 16.51 -6.15
CA ASP A 135 -8.95 16.38 -7.60
C ASP A 135 -7.54 15.94 -8.03
N LEU A 136 -6.80 15.28 -7.13
CA LEU A 136 -5.45 14.76 -7.36
C LEU A 136 -5.36 13.27 -6.97
N PRO A 137 -4.42 12.49 -7.53
CA PRO A 137 -4.30 11.07 -7.21
C PRO A 137 -4.02 10.81 -5.72
N ILE A 138 -4.93 10.06 -5.07
CA ILE A 138 -4.76 9.58 -3.68
C ILE A 138 -4.46 8.08 -3.67
N LEU A 139 -3.28 7.74 -3.14
CA LEU A 139 -2.82 6.38 -2.91
C LEU A 139 -2.81 6.07 -1.40
N GLY A 140 -3.46 4.98 -1.00
CA GLY A 140 -3.38 4.47 0.37
C GLY A 140 -2.58 3.17 0.44
N VAL A 141 -2.08 2.83 1.63
CA VAL A 141 -1.20 1.67 1.85
C VAL A 141 -1.88 0.30 1.86
N VAL A 142 -3.20 0.25 2.11
CA VAL A 142 -3.94 -1.01 2.28
C VAL A 142 -3.99 -1.83 0.98
N ARG A 143 -4.39 -1.21 -0.14
CA ARG A 143 -4.56 -1.94 -1.42
C ARG A 143 -3.23 -2.51 -1.94
N PRO A 144 -2.11 -1.76 -2.01
CA PRO A 144 -0.82 -2.32 -2.43
C PRO A 144 -0.35 -3.48 -1.56
N GLY A 145 -0.50 -3.36 -0.23
CA GLY A 145 -0.17 -4.44 0.71
C GLY A 145 -1.04 -5.68 0.47
N ALA A 146 -2.35 -5.50 0.38
CA ALA A 146 -3.32 -6.58 0.16
C ALA A 146 -3.04 -7.36 -1.14
N VAL A 147 -2.81 -6.65 -2.25
CA VAL A 147 -2.46 -7.27 -3.54
C VAL A 147 -1.18 -8.08 -3.42
N THR A 148 -0.15 -7.50 -2.80
CA THR A 148 1.14 -8.19 -2.60
C THR A 148 0.95 -9.46 -1.77
N ALA A 149 0.17 -9.42 -0.70
CA ALA A 149 -0.10 -10.60 0.14
C ALA A 149 -0.89 -11.69 -0.60
N ALA A 150 -1.94 -11.30 -1.34
CA ALA A 150 -2.74 -12.22 -2.14
C ALA A 150 -1.93 -12.93 -3.23
N LEU A 151 -0.94 -12.25 -3.81
CA LEU A 151 -0.03 -12.82 -4.83
C LEU A 151 1.13 -13.61 -4.21
N THR A 152 1.50 -13.33 -2.96
CA THR A 152 2.61 -14.00 -2.27
C THR A 152 2.23 -15.37 -1.72
N THR A 153 0.99 -15.52 -1.24
CA THR A 153 0.53 -16.77 -0.64
C THR A 153 0.48 -17.92 -1.64
N ARG A 154 0.95 -19.10 -1.21
CA ARG A 154 0.94 -20.35 -1.99
C ARG A 154 -0.19 -21.27 -1.53
N ASN A 155 -0.49 -21.26 -0.24
CA ASN A 155 -1.56 -22.06 0.37
C ASN A 155 -2.89 -21.31 0.51
N ARG A 156 -2.93 -20.04 0.07
CA ARG A 156 -4.09 -19.14 0.11
C ARG A 156 -4.54 -18.78 1.52
N ARG A 157 -3.63 -18.73 2.49
CA ARG A 157 -3.90 -18.33 3.87
C ARG A 157 -3.01 -17.19 4.27
N VAL A 158 -3.62 -16.03 4.47
CA VAL A 158 -2.93 -14.79 4.80
C VAL A 158 -3.30 -14.36 6.21
N GLY A 159 -2.29 -14.14 7.04
CA GLY A 159 -2.43 -13.42 8.30
C GLY A 159 -2.23 -11.94 8.09
N VAL A 160 -2.97 -11.11 8.80
CA VAL A 160 -2.82 -9.66 8.81
C VAL A 160 -2.73 -9.22 10.26
N ILE A 161 -1.64 -8.54 10.60
CA ILE A 161 -1.53 -7.83 11.88
C ILE A 161 -1.67 -6.33 11.65
N ALA A 162 -2.47 -5.66 12.47
CA ALA A 162 -2.66 -4.22 12.37
C ALA A 162 -3.13 -3.60 13.71
N THR A 163 -3.35 -2.28 13.71
CA THR A 163 -3.96 -1.59 14.85
C THR A 163 -5.42 -2.05 15.05
N PRO A 164 -5.99 -1.89 16.26
CA PRO A 164 -7.39 -2.23 16.53
C PRO A 164 -8.38 -1.57 15.56
N ALA A 165 -8.18 -0.30 15.22
CA ALA A 165 -9.03 0.42 14.26
C ALA A 165 -8.91 -0.14 12.83
N THR A 166 -7.69 -0.45 12.37
CA THR A 166 -7.50 -1.08 11.05
C THR A 166 -8.17 -2.45 10.99
N VAL A 167 -8.01 -3.30 12.01
CA VAL A 167 -8.66 -4.63 12.03
C VAL A 167 -10.19 -4.51 12.07
N ARG A 168 -10.73 -3.61 12.90
CA ARG A 168 -12.18 -3.37 13.00
C ARG A 168 -12.81 -2.93 11.67
N SER A 169 -12.07 -2.19 10.84
CA SER A 169 -12.56 -1.72 9.54
C SER A 169 -12.68 -2.84 8.49
N HIS A 170 -12.03 -4.00 8.70
CA HIS A 170 -11.90 -5.08 7.72
C HIS A 170 -11.33 -4.63 6.36
N ALA A 171 -10.60 -3.52 6.29
CA ALA A 171 -10.10 -2.97 5.02
C ALA A 171 -9.13 -3.93 4.33
N TYR A 172 -8.24 -4.60 5.07
CA TYR A 172 -7.34 -5.60 4.52
C TYR A 172 -8.06 -6.87 4.10
N PHE A 173 -8.98 -7.40 4.94
CA PHE A 173 -9.86 -8.50 4.55
C PHE A 173 -10.55 -8.24 3.22
N ASN A 174 -11.24 -7.10 3.10
CA ASN A 174 -11.98 -6.75 1.89
C ASN A 174 -11.04 -6.59 0.69
N ALA A 175 -9.91 -5.88 0.84
CA ALA A 175 -8.97 -5.67 -0.26
C ALA A 175 -8.30 -6.98 -0.75
N ILE A 176 -8.01 -7.92 0.15
CA ILE A 176 -7.46 -9.24 -0.22
C ILE A 176 -8.54 -10.09 -0.91
N LYS A 177 -9.78 -10.06 -0.41
CA LYS A 177 -10.90 -10.78 -1.01
C LYS A 177 -11.27 -10.26 -2.39
N ASP A 178 -11.21 -8.95 -2.58
CA ASP A 178 -11.43 -8.31 -3.88
C ASP A 178 -10.37 -8.74 -4.91
N GLU A 179 -9.12 -8.92 -4.49
CA GLU A 179 -8.04 -9.40 -5.35
C GLU A 179 -8.17 -10.90 -5.65
N ASN A 180 -8.40 -11.72 -4.61
CA ASN A 180 -8.58 -13.15 -4.76
C ASN A 180 -9.58 -13.71 -3.73
N PRO A 181 -10.84 -13.96 -4.14
CA PRO A 181 -11.89 -14.44 -3.24
C PRO A 181 -11.57 -15.78 -2.54
N ALA A 182 -10.68 -16.58 -3.13
CA ALA A 182 -10.29 -17.89 -2.61
C ALA A 182 -9.26 -17.82 -1.47
N VAL A 183 -8.68 -16.66 -1.18
CA VAL A 183 -7.74 -16.48 -0.06
C VAL A 183 -8.50 -16.43 1.25
N GLU A 184 -8.14 -17.28 2.21
CA GLU A 184 -8.56 -17.19 3.60
C GLU A 184 -7.74 -16.09 4.30
N VAL A 185 -8.41 -15.16 4.98
CA VAL A 185 -7.79 -14.00 5.62
C VAL A 185 -8.05 -14.04 7.12
N TYR A 186 -6.99 -13.90 7.89
CA TYR A 186 -6.99 -13.94 9.35
C TYR A 186 -6.44 -12.63 9.90
N GLU A 187 -7.32 -11.76 10.41
CA GLU A 187 -6.93 -10.46 10.96
C GLU A 187 -6.75 -10.54 12.47
N HIS A 188 -5.65 -9.97 12.99
CA HIS A 188 -5.37 -9.89 14.41
C HIS A 188 -4.85 -8.51 14.80
N ALA A 189 -5.41 -7.93 15.87
CA ALA A 189 -5.01 -6.62 16.34
C ALA A 189 -3.82 -6.74 17.31
N THR A 190 -2.78 -5.93 17.10
CA THR A 190 -1.57 -5.94 17.95
C THR A 190 -1.33 -4.56 18.59
N PRO A 191 -2.12 -4.19 19.61
CA PRO A 191 -2.10 -2.84 20.19
C PRO A 191 -0.76 -2.50 20.89
N ALA A 192 0.00 -3.49 21.34
CA ALA A 192 1.27 -3.29 22.06
C ALA A 192 2.45 -2.92 21.14
N PHE A 193 2.39 -3.24 19.85
CA PHE A 193 3.54 -3.08 18.95
C PHE A 193 3.91 -1.61 18.70
N VAL A 194 2.93 -0.72 18.52
CA VAL A 194 3.18 0.71 18.30
C VAL A 194 3.89 1.34 19.51
N PRO A 195 3.38 1.19 20.76
CA PRO A 195 4.08 1.65 21.95
C PRO A 195 5.51 1.11 22.11
N LEU A 196 5.73 -0.18 21.81
CA LEU A 196 7.07 -0.78 21.86
C LEU A 196 8.03 -0.10 20.89
N VAL A 197 7.61 0.10 19.65
CA VAL A 197 8.43 0.73 18.61
C VAL A 197 8.76 2.18 18.96
N GLU A 198 7.77 2.96 19.39
CA GLU A 198 7.99 4.38 19.74
C GLU A 198 8.88 4.55 20.98
N ALA A 199 8.84 3.58 21.91
CA ALA A 199 9.77 3.49 23.03
C ALA A 199 11.19 3.06 22.63
N GLY A 200 11.45 2.77 21.35
CA GLY A 200 12.75 2.28 20.84
C GLY A 200 13.04 0.83 21.21
N ARG A 201 12.02 0.07 21.64
CA ARG A 201 12.15 -1.32 22.08
C ARG A 201 11.91 -2.26 20.90
N LEU A 202 12.95 -2.45 20.10
CA LEU A 202 12.86 -3.20 18.83
C LEU A 202 13.35 -4.65 18.92
N THR A 203 14.14 -4.99 19.94
CA THR A 203 14.77 -6.31 20.10
C THR A 203 14.84 -6.72 21.56
N GLY A 204 15.06 -8.00 21.82
CA GLY A 204 15.32 -8.56 23.14
C GLY A 204 14.15 -9.39 23.70
N PRO A 205 14.35 -10.07 24.84
CA PRO A 205 13.46 -11.15 25.29
C PRO A 205 12.01 -10.72 25.54
N GLU A 206 11.81 -9.48 26.00
CA GLU A 206 10.46 -8.95 26.25
C GLU A 206 9.72 -8.62 24.95
N VAL A 207 10.42 -8.06 23.95
CA VAL A 207 9.86 -7.79 22.63
C VAL A 207 9.55 -9.10 21.90
N GLU A 208 10.47 -10.07 21.97
CA GLU A 208 10.27 -11.41 21.40
C GLU A 208 9.05 -12.11 22.01
N ARG A 209 8.87 -12.03 23.33
CA ARG A 209 7.70 -12.58 24.02
C ARG A 209 6.41 -11.89 23.58
N GLU A 210 6.37 -10.56 23.58
CA GLU A 210 5.17 -9.82 23.17
C GLU A 210 4.79 -10.12 21.71
N VAL A 211 5.78 -10.23 20.81
CA VAL A 211 5.56 -10.61 19.43
C VAL A 211 5.07 -12.06 19.32
N ALA A 212 5.63 -12.99 20.09
CA ALA A 212 5.16 -14.38 20.13
C ALA A 212 3.71 -14.49 20.62
N ASP A 213 3.39 -13.84 21.73
CA ASP A 213 2.05 -13.85 22.31
C ASP A 213 1.03 -13.21 21.36
N SER A 214 1.39 -12.09 20.72
CA SER A 214 0.55 -11.41 19.73
C SER A 214 0.35 -12.21 18.44
N LEU A 215 1.33 -13.03 18.03
CA LEU A 215 1.21 -13.83 16.80
C LEU A 215 0.64 -15.24 17.01
N ALA A 216 0.58 -15.72 18.26
CA ALA A 216 0.06 -17.04 18.60
C ALA A 216 -1.32 -17.35 17.98
N PRO A 217 -2.30 -16.42 17.95
CA PRO A 217 -3.60 -16.67 17.31
C PRO A 217 -3.53 -16.94 15.80
N LEU A 218 -2.46 -16.49 15.12
CA LEU A 218 -2.26 -16.67 13.68
C LEU A 218 -1.38 -17.88 13.34
N LEU A 219 -0.49 -18.27 14.26
CA LEU A 219 0.56 -19.27 14.00
C LEU A 219 0.31 -20.64 14.66
N GLY A 220 -0.55 -20.70 15.69
CA GLY A 220 -0.76 -21.87 16.56
C GLY A 220 0.21 -21.93 17.75
N GLU A 221 0.02 -22.86 18.70
CA GLU A 221 0.97 -23.05 19.83
C GLU A 221 2.32 -23.60 19.30
N ARG A 222 3.39 -23.61 20.12
CA ARG A 222 4.69 -24.26 19.79
C ARG A 222 5.00 -25.36 20.80
N ASP A 223 5.47 -26.51 20.34
CA ASP A 223 5.97 -27.59 21.17
C ASP A 223 7.40 -27.34 21.67
N ALA A 224 7.92 -28.29 22.44
CA ALA A 224 9.25 -28.22 23.04
C ALA A 224 10.40 -28.22 22.02
N ALA A 225 10.17 -28.61 20.76
CA ALA A 225 11.14 -28.51 19.67
C ALA A 225 11.11 -27.15 18.97
N GLY A 226 10.18 -26.27 19.36
CA GLY A 226 9.91 -25.01 18.69
C GLY A 226 9.03 -25.16 17.46
N ASP A 227 8.56 -26.38 17.15
CA ASP A 227 7.63 -26.62 16.06
C ASP A 227 6.23 -26.22 16.51
N PHE A 228 5.45 -25.63 15.62
CA PHE A 228 4.12 -25.22 16.02
C PHE A 228 3.16 -26.43 16.20
N VAL A 229 2.44 -26.52 17.33
CA VAL A 229 1.49 -27.58 17.71
C VAL A 229 0.18 -27.00 18.27
N PHE A 230 -0.73 -26.63 17.38
CA PHE A 230 -2.20 -26.57 17.42
C PHE A 230 -3.08 -26.47 18.68
N PRO A 231 -4.21 -25.70 18.57
CA PRO A 231 -5.33 -26.00 17.64
C PRO A 231 -5.44 -25.17 16.34
N LEU A 232 -5.54 -25.94 15.23
CA LEU A 232 -5.95 -25.74 13.84
C LEU A 232 -5.47 -27.04 13.10
N PRO A 233 -5.91 -27.44 11.89
CA PRO A 233 -5.30 -28.58 11.19
C PRO A 233 -3.93 -28.21 10.60
N ALA A 234 -2.98 -29.14 10.39
CA ALA A 234 -1.67 -28.88 9.74
C ALA A 234 -1.77 -28.10 8.41
N SER A 235 -2.90 -28.27 7.73
CA SER A 235 -3.29 -27.56 6.52
C SER A 235 -3.78 -26.11 6.73
N ALA A 236 -3.80 -25.59 7.96
CA ALA A 236 -4.45 -24.32 8.33
C ALA A 236 -3.56 -23.17 8.81
N ARG A 237 -2.25 -23.31 8.64
CA ARG A 237 -1.28 -22.25 8.92
C ARG A 237 -1.30 -21.19 7.82
N ILE A 238 -1.14 -19.93 8.21
CA ILE A 238 -0.79 -18.89 7.24
C ILE A 238 0.60 -19.18 6.68
N ASP A 239 0.82 -18.90 5.40
CA ASP A 239 2.17 -18.90 4.80
C ASP A 239 2.64 -17.48 4.45
N THR A 240 1.79 -16.49 4.71
CA THR A 240 2.02 -15.08 4.41
C THR A 240 1.47 -14.25 5.55
N LEU A 241 2.28 -13.35 6.10
CA LEU A 241 1.91 -12.41 7.15
C LEU A 241 2.11 -10.98 6.66
N LEU A 242 1.03 -10.22 6.59
CA LEU A 242 1.04 -8.82 6.18
C LEU A 242 1.19 -7.89 7.39
N LEU A 243 2.13 -6.95 7.27
CA LEU A 243 2.38 -5.88 8.24
C LEU A 243 1.48 -4.66 7.95
N GLY A 244 0.31 -4.62 8.58
CA GLY A 244 -0.74 -3.61 8.38
C GLY A 244 -0.63 -2.37 9.26
N CYS A 245 0.59 -1.96 9.62
CA CYS A 245 0.89 -0.75 10.37
C CYS A 245 2.26 -0.21 9.97
N THR A 246 2.41 1.11 9.93
CA THR A 246 3.62 1.81 9.51
C THR A 246 4.81 1.57 10.44
N HIS A 247 4.57 1.20 11.70
CA HIS A 247 5.62 0.89 12.69
C HIS A 247 6.18 -0.54 12.55
N TYR A 248 5.41 -1.49 12.03
CA TYR A 248 5.77 -2.92 12.08
C TYR A 248 6.99 -3.32 11.25
N PRO A 249 7.38 -2.63 10.15
CA PRO A 249 8.64 -2.89 9.47
C PRO A 249 9.87 -2.81 10.40
N LEU A 250 9.79 -2.03 11.48
CA LEU A 250 10.87 -1.88 12.46
C LEU A 250 11.00 -3.10 13.39
N LEU A 251 9.93 -3.87 13.55
CA LEU A 251 9.92 -5.16 14.25
C LEU A 251 10.11 -6.35 13.29
N ARG A 252 10.34 -6.11 11.99
CA ARG A 252 10.36 -7.16 10.96
C ARG A 252 11.30 -8.31 11.31
N ALA A 253 12.49 -8.02 11.84
CA ALA A 253 13.45 -9.07 12.20
C ALA A 253 12.91 -10.01 13.28
N VAL A 254 12.34 -9.45 14.36
CA VAL A 254 11.75 -10.23 15.45
C VAL A 254 10.48 -10.95 14.97
N ILE A 255 9.61 -10.27 14.23
CA ILE A 255 8.40 -10.87 13.65
C ILE A 255 8.75 -12.04 12.74
N ALA A 256 9.72 -11.91 11.84
CA ALA A 256 10.14 -12.98 10.95
C ALA A 256 10.72 -14.17 11.73
N SER A 257 11.53 -13.92 12.75
CA SER A 257 12.08 -14.96 13.63
C SER A 257 10.97 -15.74 14.34
N VAL A 258 10.00 -15.02 14.92
CA VAL A 258 8.85 -15.60 15.64
C VAL A 258 7.85 -16.27 14.69
N ALA A 259 7.69 -15.80 13.45
CA ALA A 259 6.82 -16.42 12.46
C ALA A 259 7.44 -17.70 11.88
N GLY A 260 8.77 -17.74 11.76
CA GLY A 260 9.53 -18.85 11.18
C GLY A 260 9.61 -18.81 9.65
N ASP A 261 10.57 -19.54 9.08
CA ASP A 261 10.94 -19.51 7.65
C ASP A 261 9.82 -19.91 6.68
N GLY A 262 8.76 -20.56 7.18
CA GLY A 262 7.59 -20.94 6.39
C GLY A 262 6.60 -19.81 6.12
N VAL A 263 6.81 -18.62 6.71
CA VAL A 263 5.88 -17.48 6.60
C VAL A 263 6.56 -16.31 5.90
N ALA A 264 6.07 -15.95 4.72
CA ALA A 264 6.52 -14.78 3.99
C ALA A 264 6.01 -13.49 4.66
N ILE A 265 6.91 -12.56 4.98
CA ILE A 265 6.55 -11.26 5.57
C ILE A 265 6.33 -10.23 4.46
N VAL A 266 5.13 -9.66 4.39
CA VAL A 266 4.74 -8.63 3.42
C VAL A 266 4.69 -7.26 4.10
N ASP A 267 5.46 -6.32 3.54
CA ASP A 267 5.52 -4.94 4.01
C ASP A 267 4.67 -4.01 3.12
N SER A 268 3.72 -3.30 3.73
CA SER A 268 2.86 -2.33 3.05
C SER A 268 3.63 -1.11 2.53
N ALA A 269 4.76 -0.73 3.16
CA ALA A 269 5.59 0.39 2.72
C ALA A 269 6.23 0.15 1.34
N THR A 270 6.94 -0.97 1.18
CA THR A 270 7.59 -1.32 -0.09
C THR A 270 6.58 -1.54 -1.22
N ALA A 271 5.43 -2.16 -0.92
CA ALA A 271 4.36 -2.34 -1.89
C ALA A 271 3.78 -0.99 -2.34
N THR A 272 3.56 -0.07 -1.41
CA THR A 272 3.02 1.26 -1.70
C THR A 272 3.97 2.10 -2.54
N ALA A 273 5.27 2.09 -2.21
CA ALA A 273 6.26 2.80 -3.00
C ALA A 273 6.38 2.25 -4.44
N SER A 274 6.14 0.96 -4.65
CA SER A 274 6.06 0.37 -6.00
C SER A 274 4.82 0.86 -6.76
N ALA A 275 3.66 0.84 -6.11
CA ALA A 275 2.41 1.33 -6.68
C ALA A 275 2.44 2.84 -6.98
N LEU A 276 3.20 3.61 -6.20
CA LEU A 276 3.39 5.04 -6.45
C LEU A 276 4.13 5.30 -7.75
N VAL A 277 5.21 4.57 -8.04
CA VAL A 277 5.95 4.69 -9.31
C VAL A 277 5.01 4.46 -10.50
N GLU A 278 4.20 3.40 -10.44
CA GLU A 278 3.21 3.11 -11.48
C GLU A 278 2.15 4.21 -11.59
N LEU A 279 1.67 4.72 -10.46
CA LEU A 279 0.69 5.80 -10.42
C LEU A 279 1.24 7.08 -11.08
N LEU A 280 2.48 7.47 -10.78
CA LEU A 280 3.11 8.65 -11.36
C LEU A 280 3.25 8.50 -12.88
N ALA A 281 3.78 7.36 -13.34
CA ALA A 281 3.98 7.07 -14.76
C ALA A 281 2.64 7.06 -15.54
N ILE A 282 1.61 6.38 -15.04
CA ILE A 282 0.30 6.29 -15.71
C ILE A 282 -0.37 7.66 -15.85
N ASN A 283 -0.17 8.54 -14.87
CA ASN A 283 -0.77 9.87 -14.88
C ASN A 283 0.13 10.94 -15.53
N GLY A 284 1.33 10.58 -15.99
CA GLY A 284 2.31 11.53 -16.53
C GLY A 284 2.76 12.56 -15.51
N LEU A 285 2.84 12.17 -14.23
CA LEU A 285 3.18 13.03 -13.09
C LEU A 285 4.63 12.86 -12.63
N GLU A 286 5.48 12.18 -13.39
CA GLU A 286 6.88 12.01 -13.02
C GLU A 286 7.61 13.36 -12.99
N ALA A 287 8.49 13.54 -12.00
CA ALA A 287 9.37 14.69 -11.95
C ALA A 287 10.25 14.79 -13.21
N PRO A 288 10.70 16.00 -13.59
CA PRO A 288 11.65 16.16 -14.66
C PRO A 288 12.86 15.27 -14.41
N LEU A 289 13.23 14.45 -15.39
CA LEU A 289 14.48 13.72 -15.33
C LEU A 289 15.58 14.75 -15.12
N GLY A 290 16.18 14.76 -13.92
CA GLY A 290 17.42 15.47 -13.70
C GLY A 290 18.39 14.95 -14.75
N ALA A 291 18.89 15.84 -15.61
CA ALA A 291 19.94 15.49 -16.55
C ALA A 291 20.98 14.68 -15.76
N ASP A 292 21.28 13.46 -16.23
CA ASP A 292 22.34 12.64 -15.67
C ASP A 292 23.49 13.59 -15.30
N ALA A 293 24.04 13.46 -14.09
CA ALA A 293 25.22 14.22 -13.68
C ALA A 293 26.46 13.95 -14.58
N THR A 294 26.28 13.24 -15.71
CA THR A 294 27.27 12.94 -16.74
C THR A 294 26.80 13.22 -18.18
N ALA A 295 25.56 13.66 -18.44
CA ALA A 295 25.09 13.93 -19.79
C ALA A 295 24.47 15.34 -19.92
N GLY A 296 25.28 16.24 -20.48
CA GLY A 296 24.85 17.31 -21.39
C GLY A 296 23.79 18.28 -20.86
N THR A 297 24.25 19.49 -20.54
CA THR A 297 23.45 20.73 -20.47
C THR A 297 22.32 20.75 -21.49
N THR A 298 21.08 20.90 -21.02
CA THR A 298 19.96 21.31 -21.87
C THR A 298 20.25 22.71 -22.45
N ALA A 299 19.66 23.02 -23.61
CA ALA A 299 19.95 24.23 -24.41
C ALA A 299 19.63 25.57 -23.70
N ASP A 300 19.01 25.50 -22.53
CA ASP A 300 18.56 26.57 -21.65
C ASP A 300 19.36 26.69 -20.33
N GLY A 301 20.36 25.82 -20.11
CA GLY A 301 21.38 26.00 -19.06
C GLY A 301 20.88 25.90 -17.61
N ARG A 302 19.63 25.48 -17.38
CA ARG A 302 19.10 25.20 -16.04
C ARG A 302 19.10 23.69 -15.83
N GLY A 303 20.10 23.19 -15.10
CA GLY A 303 19.98 21.85 -14.52
C GLY A 303 18.71 21.79 -13.66
N ALA A 304 18.04 20.64 -13.63
CA ALA A 304 16.92 20.44 -12.71
C ALA A 304 17.40 20.71 -11.28
N GLU A 305 16.65 21.50 -10.53
CA GLU A 305 16.94 21.71 -9.10
C GLU A 305 16.88 20.36 -8.37
N PRO A 306 17.78 20.13 -7.39
CA PRO A 306 17.76 18.89 -6.63
C PRO A 306 16.40 18.74 -5.91
N PRO A 307 15.90 17.50 -5.75
CA PRO A 307 14.64 17.26 -5.06
C PRO A 307 14.73 17.77 -3.61
N THR A 308 13.61 18.30 -3.12
CA THR A 308 13.49 18.82 -1.75
C THR A 308 12.59 17.92 -0.93
N HIS A 309 12.96 17.73 0.35
CA HIS A 309 12.24 16.83 1.26
C HIS A 309 11.99 17.54 2.57
N VAL A 310 10.75 17.97 2.79
CA VAL A 310 10.33 18.66 4.02
C VAL A 310 9.48 17.73 4.87
N GLN A 311 9.72 17.71 6.18
CA GLN A 311 8.92 16.99 7.16
C GLN A 311 8.17 17.98 8.04
N LEU A 312 6.86 17.82 8.11
CA LEU A 312 5.98 18.63 8.95
C LEU A 312 5.42 17.77 10.08
N THR A 313 5.28 18.37 11.26
CA THR A 313 4.63 17.74 12.41
C THR A 313 3.64 18.70 13.06
N THR A 314 2.48 18.21 13.47
CA THR A 314 1.52 18.98 14.28
C THR A 314 1.92 19.01 15.76
N GLY A 315 2.82 18.11 16.16
CA GLY A 315 3.35 18.03 17.52
C GLY A 315 4.66 18.81 17.70
N ASP A 316 5.37 18.49 18.79
CA ASP A 316 6.67 19.07 19.09
C ASP A 316 7.75 18.60 18.10
N VAL A 317 8.49 19.55 17.53
CA VAL A 317 9.51 19.31 16.48
C VAL A 317 10.70 18.52 17.02
N ASP A 318 11.17 18.85 18.22
CA ASP A 318 12.33 18.19 18.82
C ASP A 318 12.01 16.73 19.19
N THR A 319 10.79 16.49 19.70
CA THR A 319 10.27 15.15 19.95
C THR A 319 10.17 14.35 18.64
N PHE A 320 9.65 14.95 17.57
CA PHE A 320 9.59 14.29 16.26
C PHE A 320 10.99 13.91 15.78
N ARG A 321 11.94 14.86 15.80
CA ARG A 321 13.34 14.62 15.40
C ARG A 321 13.97 13.53 16.23
N ALA A 322 13.86 13.58 17.56
CA ALA A 322 14.47 12.58 18.44
C ALA A 322 13.95 11.16 18.18
N VAL A 323 12.66 11.01 17.87
CA VAL A 323 12.08 9.71 17.53
C VAL A 323 12.49 9.29 16.11
N ALA A 324 12.45 10.20 15.15
CA ALA A 324 12.88 9.94 13.78
C ALA A 324 14.36 9.52 13.71
N GLU A 325 15.26 10.22 14.41
CA GLU A 325 16.69 9.89 14.49
C GLU A 325 16.92 8.54 15.16
N ARG A 326 16.20 8.23 16.25
CA ARG A 326 16.31 6.93 16.93
C ARG A 326 15.93 5.78 16.01
N ILE A 327 14.91 5.98 15.17
CA ILE A 327 14.35 4.93 14.33
C ILE A 327 15.07 4.84 12.97
N PHE A 328 15.48 5.98 12.40
CA PHE A 328 15.91 6.11 11.00
C PHE A 328 17.27 6.79 10.81
N GLY A 329 17.92 7.29 11.87
CA GLY A 329 19.16 8.07 11.79
C GLY A 329 18.95 9.46 11.18
N GLU A 330 19.96 10.02 10.52
CA GLU A 330 19.95 11.38 9.94
C GLU A 330 19.09 11.54 8.67
N ALA A 331 18.25 10.55 8.33
CA ALA A 331 17.50 10.52 7.07
C ALA A 331 16.42 11.62 6.94
N PHE A 332 16.02 12.27 8.04
CA PHE A 332 14.89 13.21 8.10
C PHE A 332 15.23 14.45 8.94
N SER A 333 16.11 15.30 8.41
CA SER A 333 16.68 16.45 9.14
C SER A 333 15.87 17.75 9.03
N ASP A 334 15.15 17.97 7.93
CA ASP A 334 14.37 19.19 7.71
C ASP A 334 12.94 19.05 8.24
N VAL A 335 12.82 19.28 9.55
CA VAL A 335 11.54 19.18 10.27
C VAL A 335 11.04 20.57 10.69
N ALA A 336 9.77 20.87 10.42
CA ALA A 336 9.07 22.08 10.85
C ALA A 336 7.71 21.75 11.50
N SER A 337 7.20 22.67 12.32
CA SER A 337 5.84 22.56 12.86
C SER A 337 4.81 23.04 11.83
N VAL A 338 3.60 22.51 11.91
CA VAL A 338 2.44 22.96 11.13
C VAL A 338 1.18 22.92 11.98
N GLU A 339 0.33 23.93 11.85
CA GLU A 339 -1.01 23.91 12.41
C GLU A 339 -1.99 23.41 11.35
N VAL A 340 -2.86 22.49 11.75
CA VAL A 340 -3.94 21.95 10.91
C VAL A 340 -5.26 22.47 11.46
N ALA A 341 -5.97 23.24 10.64
CA ALA A 341 -7.23 23.85 11.05
C ALA A 341 -8.30 22.78 11.29
N ALA A 342 -9.05 22.91 12.38
CA ALA A 342 -10.21 22.06 12.62
C ALA A 342 -11.26 22.27 11.52
N VAL A 343 -11.88 21.20 11.00
CA VAL A 343 -13.02 21.35 10.09
C VAL A 343 -14.15 22.02 10.88
N PRO A 344 -14.71 23.16 10.44
CA PRO A 344 -15.92 23.69 11.04
C PRO A 344 -17.03 22.63 10.93
N SER A 345 -17.63 22.28 12.08
CA SER A 345 -18.72 21.30 12.21
C SER A 345 -19.95 21.65 11.38
#